data_AF-A0A8H4R000-F1
#
_entry.id   AF-A0A8H4R000-F1
#
_cell.length_a   1.000
_cell.length_b   1.000
_cell.length_c   1.000
_cell.angle_alpha   90.00
_cell.angle_beta   90.00
_cell.angle_gamma   90.00
#
_symmetry.space_group_name_H-M   'P 1'
#
loop_
_entity.id
_entity.type
_entity.pdbx_description
1 polymer ?
#
loop_
_entity_poly.entity_id
_entity_poly.type
_entity_poly.pdbx_seq_one_letter_code
_entity_poly.pdbx_strand_id
1 'polypeptide(L)'
;MRKNGWRTAKRPGVDYFLGYISQFYEVVVFTSQPYYTAGPILDKLDHNGFYINYRLFREATRSVDGKIVKDLSYLNRDLSKVVMLDTDPEHASAQPENSIILPKWNGDPKDKGLVAMIPFLESIAIYRPDDVRPILKAYAGKDIPLEWGRKEAEMKAKHIAEWQAKNKHKISSGGSGFSFGSLLGLSDLTVPSQPKNQPPPTYLEMKRAEAQHQYMQEMKYVNDNREELERLLEQDQKAMAAQVPGSLWEAMDQFRGVQPPPGAPNPTGTSAHPPGTPSFVAHIAGSRQLGPVNHIPPESRLSGK
;
A
#
# COMPACT_ATOMS: atom_id res chain seq x y z
N MET A 1 20.92 23.85 28.01
CA MET A 1 20.27 23.86 26.68
C MET A 1 21.01 22.88 25.79
N ARG A 2 20.32 21.97 25.08
CA ARG A 2 20.97 21.05 24.14
C ARG A 2 21.63 21.89 23.04
N LYS A 3 22.96 21.81 22.89
CA LYS A 3 23.75 22.63 21.94
C LYS A 3 23.31 22.45 20.48
N ASN A 4 22.72 21.31 20.17
CA ASN A 4 22.10 21.00 18.90
C ASN A 4 20.61 20.75 19.20
N GLY A 5 19.69 21.37 18.45
CA GLY A 5 18.24 21.20 18.64
C GLY A 5 17.75 19.75 18.44
N TRP A 6 16.44 19.57 18.28
CA TRP A 6 15.89 18.25 17.95
C TRP A 6 16.43 17.76 16.60
N ARG A 7 16.89 16.51 16.55
CA ARG A 7 17.37 15.84 15.32
C ARG A 7 16.51 14.62 15.06
N THR A 8 16.14 14.42 13.81
CA THR A 8 15.37 13.26 13.35
C THR A 8 16.28 12.37 12.51
N ALA A 9 16.23 11.06 12.76
CA ALA A 9 16.94 10.06 11.97
C ALA A 9 15.92 9.21 11.20
N LYS A 10 16.28 8.78 9.98
CA LYS A 10 15.48 7.85 9.18
C LYS A 10 15.87 6.41 9.53
N ARG A 11 14.88 5.55 9.78
CA ARG A 11 15.11 4.11 9.92
C ARG A 11 15.65 3.57 8.59
N PRO A 12 16.70 2.74 8.58
CA PRO A 12 17.23 2.16 7.36
C PRO A 12 16.14 1.46 6.55
N GLY A 13 16.11 1.74 5.23
CA GLY A 13 15.15 1.14 4.31
C GLY A 13 13.72 1.71 4.35
N VAL A 14 13.44 2.76 5.12
CA VAL A 14 12.09 3.37 5.17
C VAL A 14 11.62 3.89 3.82
N ASP A 15 12.50 4.51 3.02
CA ASP A 15 12.14 5.04 1.71
C ASP A 15 11.76 3.91 0.75
N TYR A 16 12.56 2.84 0.72
CA TYR A 16 12.27 1.64 -0.07
C TYR A 16 11.00 0.94 0.41
N PHE A 17 10.79 0.84 1.72
CA PHE A 17 9.58 0.24 2.30
C PHE A 17 8.33 0.98 1.81
N LEU A 18 8.31 2.32 1.93
CA LEU A 18 7.17 3.13 1.51
C LEU A 18 6.94 3.04 0.00
N GLY A 19 7.97 3.23 -0.81
CA GLY A 19 7.84 3.17 -2.27
C GLY A 19 7.44 1.79 -2.80
N TYR A 20 7.93 0.71 -2.17
CA TYR A 20 7.55 -0.64 -2.60
C TYR A 20 6.13 -0.99 -2.17
N ILE A 21 5.75 -0.71 -0.92
CA ILE A 21 4.46 -1.13 -0.35
C ILE A 21 3.28 -0.31 -0.89
N SER A 22 3.51 0.94 -1.31
CA SER A 22 2.47 1.83 -1.87
C SER A 22 1.89 1.31 -3.20
N GLN A 23 2.59 0.42 -3.91
CA GLN A 23 2.06 -0.27 -5.09
C GLN A 23 0.92 -1.25 -4.74
N PHE A 24 0.85 -1.69 -3.49
CA PHE A 24 -0.06 -2.74 -3.04
C PHE A 24 -1.13 -2.24 -2.05
N TYR A 25 -0.78 -1.23 -1.25
CA TYR A 25 -1.59 -0.73 -0.15
C TYR A 25 -1.89 0.75 -0.31
N GLU A 26 -3.07 1.14 0.16
CA GLU A 26 -3.33 2.51 0.56
C GLU A 26 -2.55 2.80 1.85
N VAL A 27 -1.51 3.62 1.77
CA VAL A 27 -0.63 3.90 2.90
C VAL A 27 -1.14 5.11 3.69
N VAL A 28 -1.49 4.87 4.95
CA VAL A 28 -1.89 5.90 5.90
C VAL A 28 -0.83 6.02 6.98
N VAL A 29 -0.21 7.20 7.11
CA VAL A 29 0.66 7.49 8.25
C VAL A 29 -0.18 8.05 9.38
N PHE A 30 -0.41 7.25 10.41
CA PHE A 30 -1.15 7.65 11.62
C PHE A 30 -0.19 7.80 12.79
N THR A 31 0.16 9.05 13.16
CA THR A 31 1.11 9.36 14.23
C THR A 31 0.44 9.89 15.51
N SER A 32 1.03 9.62 16.68
CA SER A 32 0.60 10.20 17.96
C SER A 32 1.24 11.57 18.26
N GLN A 33 2.06 12.07 17.34
CA GLN A 33 2.66 13.39 17.38
C GLN A 33 1.73 14.45 16.78
N PRO A 34 1.69 15.67 17.35
CA PRO A 34 0.92 16.77 16.77
C PRO A 34 1.39 17.17 15.38
N TYR A 35 0.50 17.80 14.60
CA TYR A 35 0.79 18.25 13.23
C TYR A 35 2.06 19.11 13.13
N TYR A 36 2.21 20.11 14.01
CA TYR A 36 3.32 21.06 13.96
C TYR A 36 4.70 20.41 14.16
N THR A 37 4.75 19.21 14.74
CA THR A 37 6.00 18.45 14.93
C THR A 37 6.23 17.44 13.81
N ALA A 38 5.20 16.68 13.45
CA ALA A 38 5.33 15.57 12.51
C ALA A 38 5.16 15.97 11.03
N GLY A 39 4.37 17.01 10.73
CA GLY A 39 4.12 17.48 9.36
C GLY A 39 5.41 17.73 8.58
N PRO A 40 6.32 18.60 9.07
CA PRO A 40 7.60 18.87 8.39
C PRO A 40 8.52 17.65 8.26
N ILE A 41 8.34 16.62 9.09
CA ILE A 41 9.11 15.37 9.00
C ILE A 41 8.54 14.52 7.86
N LEU A 42 7.22 14.44 7.74
CA LEU A 42 6.57 13.70 6.65
C LEU A 42 6.79 14.37 5.29
N ASP A 43 6.81 15.71 5.24
CA ASP A 43 7.14 16.45 4.00
C ASP A 43 8.57 16.16 3.51
N LYS A 44 9.50 15.87 4.43
CA LYS A 44 10.87 15.46 4.07
C LYS A 44 10.97 13.98 3.73
N LEU A 45 10.06 13.15 4.24
CA LEU A 45 10.03 11.72 4.00
C LEU A 45 9.40 11.39 2.63
N ASP A 46 8.34 12.10 2.28
CA ASP A 46 7.61 11.97 1.02
C ASP A 46 7.34 13.36 0.42
N HIS A 47 8.37 13.93 -0.18
CA HIS A 47 8.35 15.31 -0.71
C HIS A 47 7.29 15.50 -1.81
N ASN A 48 7.15 14.50 -2.68
CA ASN A 48 6.25 14.57 -3.82
C ASN A 48 4.85 14.05 -3.49
N GLY A 49 4.64 13.44 -2.32
CA GLY A 49 3.37 12.84 -1.93
C GLY A 49 3.01 11.60 -2.73
N PHE A 50 4.01 10.85 -3.22
CA PHE A 50 3.78 9.70 -4.10
C PHE A 50 3.44 8.42 -3.34
N TYR A 51 3.86 8.32 -2.07
CA TYR A 51 3.78 7.06 -1.32
C TYR A 51 2.72 7.09 -0.23
N ILE A 52 2.53 8.24 0.43
CA ILE A 52 1.61 8.37 1.57
C ILE A 52 0.30 9.00 1.10
N ASN A 53 -0.78 8.21 1.08
CA ASN A 53 -2.10 8.67 0.65
C ASN A 53 -2.76 9.61 1.68
N TYR A 54 -2.68 9.26 2.97
CA TYR A 54 -3.29 10.05 4.04
C TYR A 54 -2.35 10.19 5.24
N ARG A 55 -2.42 11.36 5.88
CA ARG A 55 -1.60 11.72 7.05
C ARG A 55 -2.53 12.07 8.21
N LEU A 56 -2.53 11.24 9.24
CA LEU A 56 -3.31 11.42 10.46
C LEU A 56 -2.36 11.70 11.62
N PHE A 57 -2.68 12.74 12.39
CA PHE A 57 -1.85 13.23 13.48
C PHE A 57 -2.51 12.97 14.84
N ARG A 58 -1.89 13.46 15.92
CA ARG A 58 -2.40 13.31 17.29
C ARG A 58 -3.87 13.76 17.42
N GLU A 59 -4.23 14.80 16.70
CA GLU A 59 -5.57 15.40 16.68
C GLU A 59 -6.65 14.43 16.20
N ALA A 60 -6.29 13.40 15.42
CA ALA A 60 -7.18 12.33 14.97
C ALA A 60 -7.23 11.11 15.92
N THR A 61 -6.41 11.09 16.98
CA THR A 61 -6.42 10.00 17.97
C THR A 61 -7.51 10.20 19.01
N ARG A 62 -7.94 9.10 19.65
CA ARG A 62 -8.84 9.15 20.80
C ARG A 62 -8.05 9.11 22.09
N SER A 63 -8.57 9.77 23.12
CA SER A 63 -8.10 9.58 24.49
C SER A 63 -9.06 8.68 25.23
N VAL A 64 -8.59 7.51 25.68
CA VAL A 64 -9.35 6.55 26.48
C VAL A 64 -8.55 6.32 27.76
N ASP A 65 -9.13 6.62 28.91
CA ASP A 65 -8.47 6.52 30.23
C ASP A 65 -7.11 7.24 30.29
N GLY A 66 -7.00 8.39 29.63
CA GLY A 66 -5.76 9.18 29.55
C GLY A 66 -4.69 8.61 28.62
N LYS A 67 -4.95 7.49 27.96
CA LYS A 67 -4.06 6.88 26.95
C LYS A 67 -4.47 7.26 25.54
N ILE A 68 -3.50 7.28 24.63
CA ILE A 68 -3.72 7.57 23.22
C ILE A 68 -4.10 6.28 22.50
N VAL A 69 -5.21 6.29 21.78
CA VAL A 69 -5.73 5.16 21.03
C VAL A 69 -5.97 5.57 19.59
N LYS A 70 -5.52 4.75 18.65
CA LYS A 70 -5.73 4.90 17.20
C LYS A 70 -6.88 4.00 16.80
N ASP A 71 -8.09 4.56 16.84
CA ASP A 71 -9.31 3.81 16.55
C ASP A 71 -9.53 3.70 15.04
N LEU A 72 -9.30 2.50 14.50
CA LEU A 72 -9.35 2.21 13.07
C LEU A 72 -10.78 2.26 12.50
N SER A 73 -11.80 2.16 13.35
CA SER A 73 -13.21 2.21 12.93
C SER A 73 -13.60 3.55 12.28
N TYR A 74 -12.86 4.63 12.57
CA TYR A 74 -13.07 5.96 11.99
C TYR A 74 -12.39 6.16 10.63
N LEU A 75 -11.63 5.17 10.13
CA LEU A 75 -10.97 5.28 8.82
C LEU A 75 -11.93 5.12 7.64
N ASN A 76 -13.19 4.71 7.90
CA ASN A 76 -14.15 4.39 6.85
C ASN A 76 -13.57 3.39 5.83
N ARG A 77 -12.96 2.32 6.34
CA ARG A 77 -12.41 1.20 5.59
C ARG A 77 -12.90 -0.10 6.22
N ASP A 78 -13.07 -1.12 5.40
CA ASP A 78 -13.40 -2.45 5.90
C ASP A 78 -12.23 -2.99 6.73
N LEU A 79 -12.45 -3.21 8.03
CA LEU A 79 -11.45 -3.74 8.95
C LEU A 79 -10.96 -5.14 8.56
N SER A 80 -11.68 -5.90 7.74
CA SER A 80 -11.17 -7.16 7.19
C SER A 80 -9.97 -6.98 6.26
N LYS A 81 -9.73 -5.74 5.77
CA LYS A 81 -8.66 -5.37 4.83
C LYS A 81 -7.64 -4.38 5.39
N VAL A 82 -7.76 -4.00 6.66
CA VAL A 82 -6.88 -3.01 7.31
C VAL A 82 -5.81 -3.71 8.16
N VAL A 83 -4.56 -3.31 7.98
CA VAL A 83 -3.43 -3.72 8.83
C VAL A 83 -2.75 -2.47 9.38
N MET A 84 -2.63 -2.36 10.70
CA MET A 84 -1.89 -1.30 11.36
C MET A 84 -0.52 -1.80 11.81
N LEU A 85 0.54 -1.04 11.50
CA LEU A 85 1.86 -1.24 12.08
C LEU A 85 2.10 -0.16 13.13
N ASP A 86 2.34 -0.55 14.38
CA ASP A 86 2.68 0.38 15.45
C ASP A 86 3.83 -0.16 16.30
N THR A 87 4.33 0.65 17.22
CA THR A 87 5.34 0.26 18.21
C THR A 87 4.82 0.32 19.64
N ASP A 88 3.63 0.89 19.85
CA ASP A 88 2.98 0.97 21.15
C ASP A 88 1.68 0.14 21.16
N PRO A 89 1.58 -0.91 21.98
CA PRO A 89 0.36 -1.69 22.11
C PRO A 89 -0.87 -0.85 22.50
N GLU A 90 -0.68 0.23 23.25
CA GLU A 90 -1.79 1.08 23.73
C GLU A 90 -2.48 1.80 22.57
N HIS A 91 -1.72 2.19 21.53
CA HIS A 91 -2.30 2.77 20.32
C HIS A 91 -3.24 1.80 19.61
N ALA A 92 -2.98 0.49 19.70
CA ALA A 92 -3.74 -0.57 19.07
C ALA A 92 -4.89 -1.14 19.93
N SER A 93 -5.09 -0.61 21.14
CA SER A 93 -6.02 -1.18 22.13
C SER A 93 -7.47 -1.32 21.63
N ALA A 94 -7.92 -0.48 20.70
CA ALA A 94 -9.26 -0.58 20.13
C ALA A 94 -9.43 -1.73 19.13
N GLN A 95 -8.38 -2.10 18.37
CA GLN A 95 -8.39 -3.17 17.37
C GLN A 95 -7.04 -3.92 17.35
N PRO A 96 -6.70 -4.67 18.42
CA PRO A 96 -5.44 -5.40 18.49
C PRO A 96 -5.30 -6.48 17.42
N GLU A 97 -6.42 -7.05 16.96
CA GLU A 97 -6.47 -8.08 15.92
C GLU A 97 -6.09 -7.58 14.52
N ASN A 98 -6.12 -6.27 14.30
CA ASN A 98 -5.70 -5.61 13.06
C ASN A 98 -4.26 -5.10 13.13
N SER A 99 -3.58 -5.27 14.26
CA SER A 99 -2.35 -4.55 14.58
C SER A 99 -1.15 -5.48 14.72
N ILE A 100 -0.03 -5.07 14.14
CA ILE A 100 1.28 -5.68 14.33
C ILE A 100 2.12 -4.71 15.15
N ILE A 101 2.51 -5.13 16.35
CA ILE A 101 3.38 -4.35 17.22
C ILE A 101 4.84 -4.70 16.91
N LEU A 102 5.55 -3.75 16.31
CA LEU A 102 6.96 -3.84 16.01
C LEU A 102 7.81 -3.33 17.17
N PRO A 103 9.03 -3.87 17.36
CA PRO A 103 9.97 -3.31 18.32
C PRO A 103 10.32 -1.86 17.94
N LYS A 104 10.40 -0.98 18.95
CA LYS A 104 10.83 0.41 18.77
C LYS A 104 12.25 0.43 18.21
N TRP A 105 12.46 1.15 17.11
CA TRP A 105 13.78 1.34 16.53
C TRP A 105 14.61 2.26 17.43
N ASN A 106 15.80 1.80 17.81
CA ASN A 106 16.69 2.48 18.75
C ASN A 106 17.72 3.41 18.06
N GLY A 107 17.66 3.54 16.72
CA GLY A 107 18.61 4.34 15.95
C GLY A 107 19.73 3.52 15.28
N ASP A 108 19.76 2.19 15.44
CA ASP A 108 20.79 1.34 14.81
C ASP A 108 20.71 1.44 13.27
N PRO A 109 21.79 1.89 12.58
CA PRO A 109 21.84 1.97 11.12
C PRO A 109 21.89 0.60 10.43
N LYS A 110 22.12 -0.49 11.18
CA LYS A 110 22.13 -1.86 10.65
C LYS A 110 20.78 -2.56 10.81
N ASP A 111 19.77 -1.89 11.37
CA ASP A 111 18.41 -2.43 11.48
C ASP A 111 17.88 -2.83 10.10
N LYS A 112 17.34 -4.05 10.01
CA LYS A 112 16.65 -4.58 8.82
C LYS A 112 15.20 -4.92 9.11
N GLY A 113 14.70 -4.61 10.31
CA GLY A 113 13.40 -5.09 10.79
C GLY A 113 12.24 -4.59 9.93
N LEU A 114 12.29 -3.34 9.48
CA LEU A 114 11.24 -2.77 8.63
C LEU A 114 11.21 -3.42 7.23
N VAL A 115 12.36 -3.58 6.60
CA VAL A 115 12.48 -4.21 5.27
C VAL A 115 12.12 -5.69 5.33
N ALA A 116 12.46 -6.37 6.43
CA ALA A 116 12.14 -7.78 6.64
C ALA A 116 10.63 -8.07 6.73
N MET A 117 9.80 -7.06 7.01
CA MET A 117 8.34 -7.18 6.99
C MET A 117 7.73 -7.23 5.59
N ILE A 118 8.45 -6.74 4.57
CA ILE A 118 7.93 -6.60 3.20
C ILE A 118 7.38 -7.92 2.65
N PRO A 119 8.10 -9.06 2.69
CA PRO A 119 7.60 -10.31 2.12
C PRO A 119 6.28 -10.77 2.73
N PHE A 120 6.08 -10.54 4.03
CA PHE A 120 4.84 -10.89 4.72
C PHE A 120 3.68 -10.01 4.26
N LEU A 121 3.84 -8.69 4.28
CA LEU A 121 2.79 -7.75 3.85
C LEU A 121 2.46 -7.92 2.36
N GLU A 122 3.49 -8.03 1.53
CA GLU A 122 3.34 -8.32 0.11
C GLU A 122 2.53 -9.60 -0.13
N SER A 123 2.79 -10.68 0.63
CA SER A 123 2.03 -11.92 0.48
C SER A 123 0.53 -11.73 0.75
N ILE A 124 0.17 -10.93 1.76
CA ILE A 124 -1.22 -10.61 2.07
C ILE A 124 -1.86 -9.87 0.89
N ALA A 125 -1.18 -8.87 0.33
CA ALA A 125 -1.68 -8.12 -0.81
C ALA A 125 -1.78 -8.95 -2.11
N ILE A 126 -0.88 -9.90 -2.33
CA ILE A 126 -0.87 -10.77 -3.50
C ILE A 126 -1.97 -11.84 -3.42
N TYR A 127 -2.11 -12.50 -2.27
CA TYR A 127 -3.12 -13.55 -2.10
C TYR A 127 -4.53 -13.01 -1.87
N ARG A 128 -4.66 -11.75 -1.43
CA ARG A 128 -5.94 -11.05 -1.20
C ARG A 128 -6.94 -11.89 -0.38
N PRO A 129 -6.57 -12.32 0.83
CA PRO A 129 -7.46 -13.07 1.70
C PRO A 129 -8.72 -12.26 2.01
N ASP A 130 -9.85 -12.94 2.24
CA ASP A 130 -11.12 -12.28 2.57
C ASP A 130 -11.01 -11.46 3.86
N ASP A 131 -10.31 -11.98 4.87
CA ASP A 131 -10.06 -11.29 6.13
C ASP A 131 -8.59 -11.48 6.56
N VAL A 132 -7.91 -10.38 6.88
CA VAL A 132 -6.51 -10.38 7.34
C VAL A 132 -6.37 -10.78 8.81
N ARG A 133 -7.39 -10.57 9.66
CA ARG A 133 -7.28 -10.74 11.11
C ARG A 133 -6.92 -12.17 11.54
N PRO A 134 -7.50 -13.25 10.95
CA PRO A 134 -7.08 -14.62 11.27
C PRO A 134 -5.61 -14.89 10.92
N ILE A 135 -5.11 -14.28 9.84
CA ILE A 135 -3.71 -14.40 9.44
C ILE A 135 -2.83 -13.70 10.47
N LEU A 136 -3.12 -12.45 10.82
CA LEU A 136 -2.36 -11.70 11.83
C LEU A 136 -2.34 -12.44 13.17
N LYS A 137 -3.49 -12.99 13.60
CA LYS A 137 -3.59 -13.80 14.83
C LYS A 137 -2.67 -15.02 14.83
N ALA A 138 -2.46 -15.68 13.68
CA ALA A 138 -1.57 -16.83 13.57
C ALA A 138 -0.08 -16.49 13.79
N TYR A 139 0.28 -15.22 13.57
CA TYR A 139 1.63 -14.68 13.77
C TYR A 139 1.78 -13.85 15.06
N ALA A 140 0.71 -13.70 15.85
CA ALA A 140 0.75 -12.95 17.11
C ALA A 140 1.80 -13.54 18.07
N GLY A 141 2.63 -12.66 18.63
CA GLY A 141 3.70 -13.02 19.58
C GLY A 141 4.92 -13.70 18.95
N LYS A 142 4.99 -13.81 17.61
CA LYS A 142 6.11 -14.41 16.89
C LYS A 142 6.93 -13.36 16.15
N ASP A 143 8.17 -13.70 15.80
CA ASP A 143 8.95 -12.94 14.83
C ASP A 143 8.38 -13.18 13.43
N ILE A 144 7.55 -12.24 12.96
CA ILE A 144 6.80 -12.39 11.72
C ILE A 144 7.72 -12.58 10.51
N PRO A 145 8.78 -11.76 10.29
CA PRO A 145 9.71 -11.98 9.21
C PRO A 145 10.35 -13.37 9.19
N LEU A 146 10.80 -13.86 10.35
CA LEU A 146 11.47 -15.14 10.45
C LEU A 146 10.51 -16.31 10.18
N GLU A 147 9.35 -16.30 10.84
CA GLU A 147 8.35 -17.36 10.69
C GLU A 147 7.75 -17.40 9.28
N TRP A 148 7.51 -16.23 8.68
CA TRP A 148 7.08 -16.15 7.29
C TRP A 148 8.16 -16.68 6.34
N GLY A 149 9.43 -16.29 6.53
CA GLY A 149 10.54 -16.79 5.72
C GLY A 149 10.67 -18.31 5.76
N ARG A 150 10.49 -18.93 6.94
CA ARG A 150 10.44 -20.39 7.06
C ARG A 150 9.27 -20.99 6.28
N LYS A 151 8.07 -20.44 6.44
CA LYS A 151 6.86 -20.92 5.76
C LYS A 151 6.98 -20.79 4.23
N GLU A 152 7.55 -19.69 3.75
CA GLU A 152 7.81 -19.45 2.33
C GLU A 152 8.79 -20.48 1.76
N ALA A 153 9.87 -20.78 2.48
CA ALA A 153 10.83 -21.82 2.10
C ALA A 153 10.19 -23.22 2.05
N GLU A 154 9.33 -23.56 3.02
CA GLU A 154 8.58 -24.82 3.03
C GLU A 154 7.60 -24.92 1.84
N MET A 155 6.85 -23.85 1.55
CA MET A 155 5.94 -23.81 0.40
C MET A 155 6.69 -23.97 -0.92
N LYS A 156 7.84 -23.29 -1.05
CA LYS A 156 8.72 -23.43 -2.22
C LYS A 156 9.29 -24.83 -2.35
N ALA A 157 9.74 -25.45 -1.25
CA ALA A 157 10.24 -26.82 -1.27
C ALA A 157 9.17 -27.82 -1.70
N LYS A 158 7.92 -27.68 -1.22
CA LYS A 158 6.79 -28.50 -1.64
C LYS A 158 6.49 -28.35 -3.14
N HIS A 159 6.45 -27.12 -3.65
CA HIS A 159 6.25 -26.84 -5.07
C HIS A 159 7.33 -27.49 -5.95
N ILE A 160 8.60 -27.40 -5.54
CA ILE A 160 9.72 -28.04 -6.23
C ILE A 160 9.59 -29.57 -6.20
N ALA A 161 9.26 -30.15 -5.04
CA ALA A 161 9.09 -31.59 -4.90
C ALA A 161 7.95 -32.13 -5.77
N GLU A 162 6.81 -31.43 -5.81
CA GLU A 162 5.67 -31.79 -6.67
C GLU A 162 6.02 -31.70 -8.17
N TRP A 163 6.77 -30.67 -8.57
CA TRP A 163 7.26 -30.56 -9.95
C TRP A 163 8.22 -31.69 -10.32
N GLN A 164 9.17 -32.02 -9.43
CA GLN A 164 10.09 -33.13 -9.64
C GLN A 164 9.37 -34.47 -9.73
N ALA A 165 8.36 -34.71 -8.89
CA ALA A 165 7.54 -35.92 -8.94
C ALA A 165 6.79 -36.04 -10.27
N LYS A 166 6.11 -34.96 -10.72
CA LYS A 166 5.41 -34.91 -12.01
C LYS A 166 6.35 -35.12 -13.20
N ASN A 167 7.58 -34.60 -13.14
CA ASN A 167 8.57 -34.80 -14.20
C ASN A 167 9.17 -36.21 -14.23
N LYS A 168 9.36 -36.87 -13.06
CA LYS A 168 9.80 -38.28 -13.01
C LYS A 168 8.79 -39.24 -13.64
N HIS A 169 7.49 -39.00 -13.46
CA HIS A 169 6.43 -39.81 -14.08
C HIS A 169 6.37 -39.64 -15.61
N LYS A 170 6.74 -38.47 -16.16
CA LYS A 170 6.79 -38.24 -17.62
C LYS A 170 7.96 -38.94 -18.32
N ILE A 171 9.04 -39.26 -17.60
CA ILE A 171 10.23 -39.94 -18.17
C ILE A 171 10.07 -41.47 -18.15
N SER A 172 9.16 -42.02 -17.34
CA SER A 172 8.92 -43.48 -17.23
C SER A 172 7.75 -44.00 -18.07
N SER A 173 6.91 -43.15 -18.65
CA SER A 173 5.92 -43.55 -19.67
C SER A 173 6.50 -43.42 -21.07
N GLY A 174 7.18 -44.46 -21.56
CA GLY A 174 7.63 -44.55 -22.94
C GLY A 174 6.46 -44.56 -23.93
N GLY A 175 6.62 -43.85 -25.05
CA GLY A 175 5.72 -43.95 -26.20
C GLY A 175 5.74 -42.70 -27.08
N SER A 176 6.11 -42.86 -28.34
CA SER A 176 6.01 -41.84 -29.39
C SER A 176 4.61 -41.19 -29.42
N GLY A 177 4.53 -39.87 -29.26
CA GLY A 177 3.28 -39.12 -29.32
C GLY A 177 3.49 -37.76 -29.98
N PHE A 178 2.88 -37.58 -31.14
CA PHE A 178 2.92 -36.39 -31.98
C PHE A 178 2.58 -35.11 -31.20
N SER A 179 3.44 -34.09 -31.29
CA SER A 179 3.14 -32.73 -30.86
C SER A 179 2.20 -32.07 -31.90
N PHE A 180 0.89 -32.18 -31.69
CA PHE A 180 -0.14 -31.56 -32.55
C PHE A 180 -0.21 -30.02 -32.41
N GLY A 181 0.64 -29.41 -31.57
CA GLY A 181 0.70 -27.95 -31.36
C GLY A 181 1.68 -27.20 -32.25
N SER A 182 2.50 -27.88 -33.06
CA SER A 182 3.52 -27.24 -33.90
C SER A 182 3.06 -26.91 -35.33
N LEU A 183 1.74 -27.00 -35.63
CA LEU A 183 1.16 -26.71 -36.95
C LEU A 183 0.03 -25.67 -36.90
N LEU A 184 0.01 -24.74 -35.94
CA LEU A 184 -0.86 -23.55 -36.01
C LEU A 184 -0.16 -22.32 -35.43
N GLY A 185 0.91 -21.90 -36.12
CA GLY A 185 1.35 -20.51 -36.34
C GLY A 185 1.09 -19.40 -35.31
N LEU A 186 1.29 -19.62 -34.00
CA LEU A 186 1.15 -18.58 -32.98
C LEU A 186 2.49 -18.28 -32.27
N SER A 187 3.54 -18.04 -33.06
CA SER A 187 4.92 -17.85 -32.58
C SER A 187 5.29 -16.41 -32.24
N ASP A 188 4.37 -15.59 -31.70
CA ASP A 188 4.73 -14.23 -31.26
C ASP A 188 4.02 -13.75 -29.98
N LEU A 189 4.14 -14.54 -28.92
CA LEU A 189 4.05 -14.02 -27.56
C LEU A 189 5.30 -14.46 -26.80
N THR A 190 6.22 -13.52 -26.69
CA THR A 190 7.52 -13.61 -26.03
C THR A 190 7.37 -13.82 -24.53
N VAL A 191 7.09 -15.06 -24.13
CA VAL A 191 7.35 -15.53 -22.76
C VAL A 191 8.86 -15.81 -22.67
N PRO A 192 9.60 -15.20 -21.72
CA PRO A 192 11.02 -15.50 -21.54
C PRO A 192 11.19 -17.00 -21.29
N SER A 193 11.89 -17.68 -22.20
CA SER A 193 12.10 -19.12 -22.11
C SER A 193 12.93 -19.44 -20.87
N GLN A 194 12.31 -20.05 -19.86
CA GLN A 194 13.07 -20.55 -18.72
C GLN A 194 14.06 -21.63 -19.17
N PRO A 195 15.26 -21.70 -18.56
CA PRO A 195 16.19 -22.78 -18.83
C PRO A 195 15.53 -24.12 -18.54
N LYS A 196 15.63 -25.08 -19.47
CA LYS A 196 14.90 -26.37 -19.50
C LYS A 196 15.06 -27.27 -18.25
N ASN A 197 15.87 -26.87 -17.27
CA ASN A 197 16.24 -27.67 -16.09
C ASN A 197 15.90 -27.02 -14.74
N GLN A 198 15.17 -25.89 -14.72
CA GLN A 198 14.77 -25.24 -13.46
C GLN A 198 13.27 -25.42 -13.20
N PRO A 199 12.85 -25.58 -11.92
CA PRO A 199 11.44 -25.59 -11.59
C PRO A 199 10.80 -24.25 -11.95
N PRO A 200 9.53 -24.24 -12.40
CA PRO A 200 8.83 -22.99 -12.66
C PRO A 200 8.69 -22.19 -11.36
N PRO A 201 8.76 -20.84 -11.44
CA PRO A 201 8.65 -19.99 -10.26
C PRO A 201 7.31 -20.21 -9.59
N THR A 202 7.29 -20.07 -8.27
CA THR A 202 6.02 -20.08 -7.53
C THR A 202 5.17 -18.88 -7.94
N TYR A 203 3.85 -18.94 -7.71
CA TYR A 203 2.95 -17.81 -7.98
C TYR A 203 3.40 -16.53 -7.28
N LEU A 204 3.84 -16.64 -6.02
CA LEU A 204 4.35 -15.52 -5.24
C LEU A 204 5.62 -14.92 -5.86
N GLU A 205 6.58 -15.75 -6.29
CA GLU A 205 7.81 -15.30 -6.94
C GLU A 205 7.56 -14.60 -8.27
N MET A 206 6.65 -15.14 -9.08
CA MET A 206 6.26 -14.51 -10.35
C MET A 206 5.66 -13.12 -10.10
N LYS A 207 4.74 -13.02 -9.14
CA LYS A 207 4.10 -11.74 -8.78
C LYS A 207 5.06 -10.74 -8.16
N ARG A 208 6.01 -11.20 -7.34
CA ARG A 208 7.08 -10.36 -6.79
C ARG A 208 8.01 -9.83 -7.88
N ALA A 209 8.40 -10.67 -8.84
CA ALA A 209 9.23 -10.25 -9.95
C ALA A 209 8.53 -9.18 -10.81
N GLU A 210 7.24 -9.36 -11.07
CA GLU A 210 6.40 -8.36 -11.76
C GLU A 210 6.37 -7.03 -10.99
N ALA A 211 6.11 -7.07 -9.68
CA ALA A 211 6.05 -5.87 -8.84
C ALA A 211 7.41 -5.17 -8.69
N GLN A 212 8.50 -5.91 -8.55
CA GLN A 212 9.85 -5.33 -8.53
C GLN A 212 10.19 -4.69 -9.86
N HIS A 213 9.80 -5.31 -10.97
CA HIS A 213 10.00 -4.74 -12.29
C HIS A 213 9.22 -3.44 -12.45
N GLN A 214 7.95 -3.42 -12.03
CA GLN A 214 7.12 -2.23 -12.02
C GLN A 214 7.74 -1.11 -11.19
N TYR A 215 8.13 -1.39 -9.94
CA TYR A 215 8.81 -0.43 -9.08
C TYR A 215 10.08 0.15 -9.71
N MET A 216 10.92 -0.68 -10.33
CA MET A 216 12.14 -0.21 -10.99
C MET A 216 11.84 0.69 -12.20
N GLN A 217 10.82 0.36 -12.98
CA GLN A 217 10.38 1.19 -14.10
C GLN A 217 9.86 2.55 -13.63
N GLU A 218 9.00 2.56 -12.60
CA GLU A 218 8.44 3.77 -12.00
C GLU A 218 9.55 4.65 -11.41
N MET A 219 10.48 4.05 -10.66
CA MET A 219 11.59 4.80 -10.09
C MET A 219 12.51 5.39 -11.17
N LYS A 220 12.77 4.64 -12.24
CA LYS A 220 13.53 5.14 -13.38
C LYS A 220 12.80 6.31 -14.04
N TYR A 221 11.49 6.17 -14.28
CA TYR A 221 10.67 7.23 -14.86
C TYR A 221 10.66 8.49 -14.00
N VAL A 222 10.47 8.36 -12.69
CA VAL A 222 10.50 9.48 -11.74
C VAL A 222 11.87 10.15 -11.72
N ASN A 223 12.95 9.38 -11.77
CA ASN A 223 14.30 9.92 -11.79
C ASN A 223 14.61 10.66 -13.10
N ASP A 224 14.22 10.07 -14.24
CA ASP A 224 14.50 10.63 -15.57
C ASP A 224 13.67 11.89 -15.85
N ASN A 225 12.45 12.00 -15.28
CA ASN A 225 11.53 13.13 -15.51
C ASN A 225 11.31 14.00 -14.26
N ARG A 226 12.25 13.98 -13.33
CA ARG A 226 12.08 14.60 -12.00
C ARG A 226 11.67 16.07 -12.06
N GLU A 227 12.36 16.87 -12.87
CA GLU A 227 12.12 18.32 -12.97
C GLU A 227 10.73 18.63 -13.56
N GLU A 228 10.31 17.84 -14.54
CA GLU A 228 8.99 17.98 -15.16
C GLU A 228 7.89 17.62 -14.16
N LEU A 229 8.06 16.52 -13.43
CA LEU A 229 7.12 16.09 -12.38
C LEU A 229 6.99 17.14 -11.28
N GLU A 230 8.11 17.71 -10.81
CA GLU A 230 8.11 18.79 -9.81
C GLU A 230 7.36 20.02 -10.34
N ARG A 231 7.60 20.42 -11.60
CA ARG A 231 6.89 21.55 -12.22
C ARG A 231 5.38 21.30 -12.34
N LEU A 232 4.97 20.11 -12.75
CA LEU A 232 3.56 19.73 -12.86
C LEU A 232 2.88 19.74 -11.49
N LEU A 233 3.55 19.19 -10.47
CA LEU A 233 3.05 19.17 -9.10
C LEU A 233 2.86 20.60 -8.55
N GLU A 234 3.82 21.50 -8.80
CA GLU A 234 3.67 22.91 -8.41
C GLU A 234 2.50 23.60 -9.11
N GLN A 235 2.29 23.32 -10.40
CA GLN A 235 1.17 23.89 -11.15
C GLN A 235 -0.16 23.41 -10.58
N ASP A 236 -0.28 22.12 -10.28
CA ASP A 236 -1.49 21.53 -9.69
C ASP A 236 -1.76 22.09 -8.29
N GLN A 237 -0.73 22.23 -7.45
CA GLN A 237 -0.85 22.88 -6.15
C GLN A 237 -1.34 24.33 -6.25
N LYS A 238 -0.80 25.12 -7.19
CA LYS A 238 -1.24 26.50 -7.45
C LYS A 238 -2.67 26.55 -7.96
N ALA A 239 -3.04 25.64 -8.86
CA ALA A 239 -4.39 25.54 -9.42
C ALA A 239 -5.41 25.14 -8.35
N MET A 240 -5.07 24.18 -7.48
CA MET A 240 -5.89 23.81 -6.33
C MET A 240 -6.04 24.99 -5.36
N ALA A 241 -4.95 25.69 -5.02
CA ALA A 241 -4.99 26.84 -4.13
C ALA A 241 -5.86 27.98 -4.68
N ALA A 242 -5.86 28.19 -6.00
CA ALA A 242 -6.72 29.19 -6.66
C ALA A 242 -8.21 28.77 -6.70
N GLN A 243 -8.51 27.47 -6.64
CA GLN A 243 -9.87 26.94 -6.60
C GLN A 243 -10.46 26.86 -5.18
N VAL A 244 -9.66 27.10 -4.14
CA VAL A 244 -10.18 27.21 -2.76
C VAL A 244 -11.07 28.45 -2.69
N PRO A 245 -12.39 28.31 -2.45
CA PRO A 245 -13.29 29.45 -2.43
C PRO A 245 -12.86 30.44 -1.35
N GLY A 246 -12.92 31.73 -1.66
CA GLY A 246 -12.42 32.81 -0.78
C GLY A 246 -12.97 32.78 0.65
N SER A 247 -14.18 32.22 0.84
CA SER A 247 -14.79 32.01 2.17
C SER A 247 -14.04 31.01 3.06
N LEU A 248 -13.34 30.03 2.48
CA LEU A 248 -12.52 29.06 3.24
C LEU A 248 -11.20 29.69 3.70
N TRP A 249 -10.63 30.57 2.89
CA TRP A 249 -9.43 31.35 3.22
C TRP A 249 -9.73 32.39 4.32
N GLU A 250 -10.86 33.12 4.20
CA GLU A 250 -11.36 34.03 5.25
C GLU A 250 -11.65 33.30 6.57
N ALA A 251 -12.27 32.11 6.51
CA ALA A 251 -12.51 31.30 7.71
C ALA A 251 -11.21 30.81 8.37
N MET A 252 -10.19 30.40 7.60
CA MET A 252 -8.89 30.01 8.16
C MET A 252 -8.13 31.19 8.78
N ASP A 253 -8.25 32.39 8.21
CA ASP A 253 -7.60 33.60 8.73
C ASP A 253 -8.30 34.10 10.01
N GLN A 254 -9.63 34.00 10.07
CA GLN A 254 -10.44 34.28 11.25
C GLN A 254 -10.18 33.30 12.41
N PHE A 255 -9.70 32.08 12.12
CA PHE A 255 -9.24 31.12 13.15
C PHE A 255 -7.75 31.28 13.53
N ARG A 256 -6.93 31.95 12.71
CA ARG A 256 -5.52 32.23 13.02
C ARG A 256 -5.28 33.61 13.66
N GLY A 257 -6.24 34.52 13.54
CA GLY A 257 -6.19 35.84 14.17
C GLY A 257 -7.34 36.05 15.15
N VAL A 258 -6.97 36.42 16.39
CA VAL A 258 -7.80 37.11 17.40
C VAL A 258 -8.51 36.23 18.44
N GLN A 259 -8.03 36.32 19.69
CA GLN A 259 -8.82 36.01 20.89
C GLN A 259 -10.04 36.93 20.95
N PRO A 260 -11.26 36.42 21.24
CA PRO A 260 -12.41 37.31 21.40
C PRO A 260 -12.31 38.09 22.71
N PRO A 261 -12.61 39.40 22.74
CA PRO A 261 -12.82 40.13 23.98
C PRO A 261 -14.12 39.66 24.66
N PRO A 262 -14.24 39.79 26.00
CA PRO A 262 -15.36 39.22 26.74
C PRO A 262 -16.62 40.08 26.58
N GLY A 263 -17.70 39.46 26.08
CA GLY A 263 -19.07 39.90 26.35
C GLY A 263 -19.87 40.33 25.12
N ALA A 264 -20.69 39.41 24.58
CA ALA A 264 -22.01 39.65 23.97
C ALA A 264 -22.68 38.31 23.57
N PRO A 265 -24.03 38.25 23.48
CA PRO A 265 -24.81 37.06 23.82
C PRO A 265 -25.11 36.11 22.65
N ASN A 266 -25.36 34.84 23.00
CA ASN A 266 -25.77 33.76 22.10
C ASN A 266 -27.07 34.07 21.35
N PRO A 267 -27.15 33.75 20.03
CA PRO A 267 -28.39 33.39 19.40
C PRO A 267 -28.53 31.86 19.27
N THR A 268 -29.72 31.43 19.65
CA THR A 268 -30.37 30.13 19.50
C THR A 268 -30.25 29.50 18.11
N GLY A 269 -30.19 28.17 18.09
CA GLY A 269 -29.93 27.37 16.90
C GLY A 269 -31.07 27.27 15.88
N THR A 270 -30.67 26.90 14.66
CA THR A 270 -31.44 26.10 13.71
C THR A 270 -30.46 25.34 12.83
N SER A 271 -30.68 24.04 12.74
CA SER A 271 -29.98 23.05 11.93
C SER A 271 -30.21 23.28 10.42
N ALA A 272 -29.13 23.26 9.64
CA ALA A 272 -29.18 22.90 8.22
C ALA A 272 -27.82 22.34 7.78
N HIS A 273 -27.79 21.06 7.42
CA HIS A 273 -26.66 20.39 6.77
C HIS A 273 -26.46 20.95 5.34
N PRO A 274 -25.22 21.16 4.88
CA PRO A 274 -24.93 21.16 3.45
C PRO A 274 -24.44 19.76 2.98
N PRO A 275 -24.71 19.40 1.71
CA PRO A 275 -24.44 18.07 1.15
C PRO A 275 -22.96 17.86 0.81
N GLY A 276 -22.63 16.57 0.65
CA GLY A 276 -21.28 16.01 0.54
C GLY A 276 -20.31 16.70 -0.40
N THR A 277 -19.05 16.67 0.02
CA THR A 277 -17.87 17.01 -0.75
C THR A 277 -17.67 16.01 -1.91
N PRO A 278 -17.48 16.46 -3.15
CA PRO A 278 -16.99 15.59 -4.21
C PRO A 278 -15.48 15.38 -4.00
N SER A 279 -15.10 14.15 -3.68
CA SER A 279 -13.71 13.70 -3.72
C SER A 279 -13.28 13.60 -5.20
N PHE A 280 -12.72 14.69 -5.73
CA PHE A 280 -12.11 14.68 -7.06
C PHE A 280 -10.61 14.41 -6.91
N VAL A 281 -10.25 13.13 -6.82
CA VAL A 281 -8.90 12.67 -7.14
C VAL A 281 -8.82 12.68 -8.66
N ALA A 282 -8.19 13.72 -9.22
CA ALA A 282 -7.91 13.79 -10.63
C ALA A 282 -6.93 12.65 -11.00
N HIS A 283 -7.49 11.72 -11.76
CA HIS A 283 -6.86 10.79 -12.68
C HIS A 283 -5.39 11.09 -13.05
N ILE A 284 -4.47 10.40 -12.38
CA ILE A 284 -3.32 9.77 -13.06
C ILE A 284 -3.22 8.35 -12.51
N ALA A 285 -4.16 7.50 -12.92
CA ALA A 285 -4.06 6.06 -12.78
C ALA A 285 -4.61 5.46 -14.07
N GLY A 286 -3.70 5.09 -14.98
CA GLY A 286 -4.03 4.30 -16.15
C GLY A 286 -4.79 3.04 -15.74
N SER A 287 -5.99 2.91 -16.29
CA SER A 287 -6.99 1.87 -16.10
C SER A 287 -6.43 0.46 -15.86
N ARG A 288 -6.70 -0.10 -14.68
CA ARG A 288 -6.76 -1.55 -14.45
C ARG A 288 -8.23 -1.99 -14.40
N GLN A 289 -8.74 -2.50 -15.52
CA GLN A 289 -9.83 -3.48 -15.51
C GLN A 289 -9.35 -4.71 -16.29
N LEU A 290 -9.16 -5.82 -15.59
CA LEU A 290 -9.16 -7.15 -16.19
C LEU A 290 -10.50 -7.79 -15.80
N GLY A 291 -11.44 -7.79 -16.73
CA GLY A 291 -12.66 -8.59 -16.70
C GLY A 291 -12.69 -9.54 -17.91
N PRO A 292 -13.32 -10.71 -17.81
CA PRO A 292 -13.16 -11.80 -18.77
C PRO A 292 -14.05 -11.58 -20.01
N VAL A 293 -13.46 -11.69 -21.20
CA VAL A 293 -14.24 -11.72 -22.45
C VAL A 293 -14.65 -13.17 -22.73
N ASN A 294 -15.90 -13.50 -22.43
CA ASN A 294 -16.56 -14.70 -22.94
C ASN A 294 -16.83 -14.52 -24.45
N HIS A 295 -16.21 -15.36 -25.29
CA HIS A 295 -16.57 -15.47 -26.70
C HIS A 295 -17.72 -16.47 -26.86
N ILE A 296 -18.90 -15.97 -27.22
CA ILE A 296 -20.00 -16.74 -27.81
C ILE A 296 -19.93 -16.51 -29.34
N PRO A 297 -20.02 -17.53 -30.20
CA PRO A 297 -19.94 -17.36 -31.65
C PRO A 297 -21.27 -16.88 -32.25
N PRO A 298 -21.27 -16.10 -33.35
CA PRO A 298 -22.51 -15.71 -34.01
C PRO A 298 -22.99 -16.80 -34.98
N GLU A 299 -24.16 -17.37 -34.70
CA GLU A 299 -25.03 -17.92 -35.74
C GLU A 299 -25.79 -16.76 -36.42
N SER A 300 -25.74 -16.67 -37.75
CA SER A 300 -26.74 -15.95 -38.53
C SER A 300 -27.12 -16.71 -39.80
N ARG A 301 -28.24 -17.42 -39.68
CA ARG A 301 -29.39 -17.54 -40.61
C ARG A 301 -29.19 -17.38 -42.12
N LEU A 302 -29.58 -18.48 -42.76
CA LEU A 302 -30.25 -18.65 -44.05
C LEU A 302 -31.21 -17.51 -44.49
N SER A 303 -31.09 -17.11 -45.76
CA SER A 303 -32.12 -16.79 -46.76
C SER A 303 -31.36 -16.21 -47.97
N GLY A 304 -31.46 -16.64 -49.22
CA GLY A 304 -32.53 -17.26 -49.99
C GLY A 304 -32.54 -16.56 -51.35
N LYS A 305 -32.10 -17.27 -52.40
CA LYS A 305 -32.50 -17.21 -53.81
C LYS A 305 -31.56 -18.07 -54.65
#